data_AF-A0A2D6F2P9-F1
#
_entry.id   AF-A0A2D6F2P9-F1
#
_cell.length_a   1.000
_cell.length_b   1.000
_cell.length_c   1.000
_cell.angle_alpha   90.00
_cell.angle_beta   90.00
_cell.angle_gamma   90.00
#
_symmetry.space_group_name_H-M   'P 1'
#
loop_
_entity.id
_entity.type
_entity.pdbx_description
1 polymer ?
#
loop_
_entity_poly.entity_id
_entity_poly.type
_entity_poly.pdbx_seq_one_letter_code
_entity_poly.pdbx_strand_id
1 'polypeptide(L)'
;MSDNSRESKNNVFTQDQPQKSQQKYTNVPNVTPAADDWQRELGLEIPIETVPLPSLGKVYSAEHALHAVETLEIKAMTAKEEDILTSRALIKNGTVVTKLLQSCIIDKNINVLKMLSGDRNALMVAIRITGYGANYDTEVECPTCSTTQVTSFDLANLPLNNLKIDPVLPGTNEFSVTLPKTKANVHFKFLTGADEHELTTTSKRKKKVGLQSDNLVTTRLQQAIVSINGRTDRTLISKFVTHMPAIDSLTLRNYIDDNEPGVDMNAEFTCTNIECGETSEVGVPLGVTFFWPNVK
;
A
#
# COMPACT_ATOMS: atom_id res chain seq x y z
N MET A 1 -28.81 70.33 27.86
CA MET A 1 -28.93 68.96 28.38
C MET A 1 -27.87 68.14 27.66
N SER A 2 -26.65 68.09 28.22
CA SER A 2 -26.04 66.87 28.80
C SER A 2 -25.78 65.82 27.71
N ASP A 3 -24.63 65.81 27.04
CA ASP A 3 -23.32 65.22 27.43
C ASP A 3 -23.18 63.72 27.05
N ASN A 4 -21.94 63.32 26.78
CA ASN A 4 -21.38 62.03 26.34
C ASN A 4 -21.48 61.66 24.85
N SER A 5 -20.46 61.14 24.17
CA SER A 5 -18.99 61.06 24.32
C SER A 5 -18.51 60.06 23.25
N ARG A 6 -17.45 60.42 22.49
CA ARG A 6 -16.37 59.54 21.95
C ARG A 6 -16.78 58.34 21.05
N GLU A 7 -16.17 58.03 19.90
CA GLU A 7 -14.76 57.97 19.51
C GLU A 7 -14.72 57.85 17.96
N SER A 8 -14.16 58.83 17.24
CA SER A 8 -12.83 58.81 16.61
C SER A 8 -12.55 57.72 15.56
N LYS A 9 -12.64 58.08 14.27
CA LYS A 9 -11.61 57.77 13.27
C LYS A 9 -11.45 58.97 12.35
N ASN A 10 -10.26 59.56 12.35
CA ASN A 10 -9.87 60.63 11.44
C ASN A 10 -8.66 60.16 10.64
N ASN A 11 -8.78 60.28 9.32
CA ASN A 11 -7.80 60.73 8.34
C ASN A 11 -6.34 60.24 8.44
N VAL A 12 -5.76 59.93 7.28
CA VAL A 12 -4.87 60.87 6.56
C VAL A 12 -4.26 60.07 5.39
N PHE A 13 -4.85 60.24 4.20
CA PHE A 13 -4.11 60.14 2.95
C PHE A 13 -3.44 61.49 2.73
N THR A 14 -2.12 61.57 2.90
CA THR A 14 -1.25 62.48 2.13
C THR A 14 0.22 62.17 2.40
N GLN A 15 0.90 61.83 1.30
CA GLN A 15 2.31 62.06 0.91
C GLN A 15 3.40 62.11 2.01
N ASP A 16 4.41 61.25 1.86
CA ASP A 16 5.77 61.71 1.49
C ASP A 16 6.74 60.52 1.33
N GLN A 17 7.49 60.52 0.22
CA GLN A 17 8.65 59.64 0.03
C GLN A 17 9.83 60.18 0.86
N PRO A 18 10.58 59.33 1.60
CA PRO A 18 11.93 59.65 1.99
C PRO A 18 12.97 58.92 1.14
N GLN A 19 13.98 59.71 0.81
CA GLN A 19 15.17 59.38 0.04
C GLN A 19 16.09 58.36 0.74
N LYS A 20 16.85 57.67 -0.10
CA LYS A 20 17.92 56.71 0.23
C LYS A 20 18.88 57.25 1.29
N SER A 21 19.04 56.51 2.39
CA SER A 21 20.23 56.56 3.24
C SER A 21 20.93 55.20 3.17
N GLN A 22 22.18 55.20 2.71
CA GLN A 22 23.05 54.03 2.71
C GLN A 22 23.42 53.69 4.16
N GLN A 23 22.76 52.69 4.75
CA GLN A 23 23.22 52.12 6.02
C GLN A 23 24.34 51.11 5.74
N LYS A 24 25.50 51.38 6.34
CA LYS A 24 26.67 50.51 6.37
C LYS A 24 26.29 49.21 7.08
N TYR A 25 26.41 48.09 6.37
CA TYR A 25 26.30 46.77 6.97
C TYR A 25 27.45 46.57 7.96
N THR A 26 27.13 46.51 9.25
CA THR A 26 28.01 45.94 10.28
C THR A 26 28.10 44.44 10.04
N ASN A 27 29.32 43.92 9.94
CA ASN A 27 29.60 42.48 9.80
C ASN A 27 28.90 41.69 10.91
N VAL A 28 27.82 41.00 10.55
CA VAL A 28 27.20 39.96 11.38
C VAL A 28 28.10 38.72 11.24
N PRO A 29 28.40 37.98 12.32
CA PRO A 29 29.23 36.78 12.23
C PRO A 29 28.64 35.80 11.23
N ASN A 30 29.52 35.21 10.43
CA ASN A 30 29.23 34.18 9.45
C ASN A 30 28.66 32.95 10.16
N VAL A 31 27.34 32.91 10.37
CA VAL A 31 26.65 31.68 10.74
C VAL A 31 26.51 30.90 9.45
N THR A 32 27.39 29.92 9.27
CA THR A 32 27.24 28.89 8.25
C THR A 32 25.83 28.30 8.40
N PRO A 33 24.96 28.40 7.38
CA PRO A 33 23.68 27.71 7.43
C PRO A 33 23.97 26.22 7.58
N ALA A 34 23.32 25.57 8.54
CA ALA A 34 23.32 24.12 8.60
C ALA A 34 22.85 23.61 7.23
N ALA A 35 23.64 22.73 6.62
CA ALA A 35 23.27 22.12 5.36
C ALA A 35 21.92 21.39 5.54
N ASP A 36 20.99 21.68 4.64
CA ASP A 36 19.65 21.09 4.49
C ASP A 36 18.48 21.72 5.28
N ASP A 37 18.14 23.00 5.02
CA ASP A 37 16.78 23.49 5.34
C ASP A 37 16.14 24.35 4.23
N TRP A 38 16.43 24.01 2.97
CA TRP A 38 15.77 24.62 1.81
C TRP A 38 14.26 24.34 1.78
N GLN A 39 13.80 23.29 2.48
CA GLN A 39 12.39 22.91 2.58
C GLN A 39 11.58 23.93 3.39
N ARG A 40 12.13 24.45 4.50
CA ARG A 40 11.56 25.62 5.20
C ARG A 40 11.74 26.91 4.42
N GLU A 41 12.84 27.09 3.68
CA GLU A 41 13.01 28.26 2.80
C GLU A 41 11.99 28.29 1.65
N LEU A 42 11.55 27.13 1.13
CA LEU A 42 10.49 27.01 0.14
C LEU A 42 9.08 26.90 0.75
N GLY A 43 8.96 26.74 2.07
CA GLY A 43 7.69 26.62 2.78
C GLY A 43 6.86 25.38 2.39
N LEU A 44 7.49 24.33 1.85
CA LEU A 44 6.80 23.12 1.40
C LEU A 44 6.79 22.09 2.53
N GLU A 45 5.78 22.14 3.40
CA GLU A 45 5.52 21.09 4.39
C GLU A 45 4.85 19.90 3.69
N ILE A 46 5.56 18.76 3.61
CA ILE A 46 5.00 17.53 3.06
C ILE A 46 4.16 16.87 4.16
N PRO A 47 2.86 16.61 3.92
CA PRO A 47 2.01 15.94 4.91
C PRO A 47 2.57 14.57 5.29
N ILE A 48 2.54 14.28 6.60
CA ILE A 48 2.83 12.97 7.16
C ILE A 48 1.51 12.38 7.66
N GLU A 49 1.26 11.13 7.30
CA GLU A 49 0.07 10.39 7.66
C GLU A 49 0.46 9.14 8.44
N THR A 50 -0.33 8.79 9.46
CA THR A 50 -0.15 7.55 10.24
C THR A 50 -1.11 6.48 9.72
N VAL A 51 -0.57 5.36 9.26
CA VAL A 51 -1.35 4.30 8.59
C VAL A 51 -1.39 3.05 9.48
N PRO A 52 -2.56 2.48 9.79
CA PRO A 52 -2.66 1.21 10.49
C PRO A 52 -2.11 0.04 9.66
N LEU A 53 -1.37 -0.86 10.29
CA LEU A 53 -0.86 -2.10 9.70
C LEU A 53 -1.83 -3.26 9.99
N PRO A 54 -2.42 -3.89 8.96
CA PRO A 54 -3.27 -5.08 9.12
C PRO A 54 -2.65 -6.21 9.94
N SER A 55 -1.33 -6.38 9.89
CA SER A 55 -0.62 -7.41 10.67
C SER A 55 -0.53 -7.10 12.18
N LEU A 56 -0.78 -5.86 12.58
CA LEU A 56 -0.57 -5.35 13.94
C LEU A 56 0.84 -5.62 14.49
N GLY A 57 1.82 -5.77 13.60
CA GLY A 57 3.20 -6.04 14.00
C GLY A 57 3.48 -7.45 14.54
N LYS A 58 2.47 -8.34 14.58
CA LYS A 58 2.52 -9.64 15.30
C LYS A 58 3.46 -10.68 14.68
N VAL A 59 3.72 -10.56 13.38
CA VAL A 59 4.43 -11.54 12.54
C VAL A 59 5.89 -11.19 12.28
N TYR A 60 6.36 -10.07 12.85
CA TYR A 60 7.73 -9.59 12.68
C TYR A 60 8.58 -9.97 13.89
N SER A 61 9.80 -10.46 13.66
CA SER A 61 10.70 -10.86 14.74
C SER A 61 11.16 -9.66 15.55
N ALA A 62 11.66 -9.86 16.78
CA ALA A 62 12.10 -8.79 17.66
C ALA A 62 13.20 -7.89 17.07
N GLU A 63 13.98 -8.41 16.13
CA GLU A 63 15.03 -7.68 15.40
C GLU A 63 14.48 -6.84 14.24
N HIS A 64 13.22 -7.03 13.86
CA HIS A 64 12.59 -6.32 12.76
C HIS A 64 11.94 -5.02 13.24
N ALA A 65 12.13 -3.93 12.49
CA ALA A 65 11.61 -2.60 12.84
C ALA A 65 10.08 -2.51 12.98
N LEU A 66 9.35 -3.50 12.45
CA LEU A 66 7.87 -3.59 12.55
C LEU A 66 7.38 -4.51 13.68
N HIS A 67 8.28 -4.98 14.56
CA HIS A 67 7.89 -5.81 15.70
C HIS A 67 6.93 -5.06 16.62
N ALA A 68 5.73 -5.60 16.83
CA ALA A 68 4.69 -5.00 17.66
C ALA A 68 4.34 -3.54 17.28
N VAL A 69 4.54 -3.19 16.00
CA VAL A 69 4.15 -1.89 15.44
C VAL A 69 2.76 -2.01 14.83
N GLU A 70 1.79 -1.29 15.38
CA GLU A 70 0.40 -1.28 14.91
C GLU A 70 0.15 -0.23 13.80
N THR A 71 0.96 0.83 13.77
CA THR A 71 0.81 1.94 12.83
C THR A 71 2.16 2.38 12.29
N LEU A 72 2.21 2.82 11.04
CA LEU A 72 3.41 3.30 10.38
C LEU A 72 3.22 4.67 9.76
N GLU A 73 4.19 5.57 9.94
CA GLU A 73 4.18 6.89 9.33
C GLU A 73 4.67 6.85 7.88
N ILE A 74 3.92 7.51 7.00
CA ILE A 74 4.28 7.76 5.61
C ILE A 74 4.24 9.25 5.31
N LYS A 75 5.06 9.71 4.36
CA LYS A 75 4.88 11.02 3.74
C LYS A 75 4.06 10.90 2.46
N ALA A 76 3.34 11.97 2.13
CA ALA A 76 2.69 12.12 0.83
C ALA A 76 3.70 12.05 -0.33
N MET A 77 3.21 11.67 -1.52
CA MET A 77 4.00 11.65 -2.73
C MET A 77 4.39 13.07 -3.16
N THR A 78 5.59 13.20 -3.72
CA THR A 78 6.06 14.42 -4.39
C THR A 78 6.43 14.11 -5.84
N ALA A 79 6.88 15.11 -6.60
CA ALA A 79 7.40 14.90 -7.95
C ALA A 79 8.50 13.81 -8.02
N LYS A 80 9.26 13.60 -6.93
CA LYS A 80 10.22 12.50 -6.84
C LYS A 80 9.56 11.12 -6.89
N GLU A 81 8.42 10.96 -6.24
CA GLU A 81 7.64 9.72 -6.27
C GLU A 81 6.91 9.54 -7.60
N GLU A 82 6.50 10.62 -8.26
CA GLU A 82 6.00 10.59 -9.65
C GLU A 82 7.04 10.03 -10.63
N ASP A 83 8.32 10.40 -10.46
CA ASP A 83 9.41 9.83 -11.26
C ASP A 83 9.58 8.32 -11.04
N ILE A 84 9.33 7.84 -9.81
CA ILE A 84 9.35 6.40 -9.50
C ILE A 84 8.21 5.69 -10.26
N LEU A 85 7.00 6.26 -10.20
CA LEU A 85 5.82 5.73 -10.89
C LEU A 85 6.01 5.71 -12.40
N THR A 86 6.57 6.76 -13.01
CA THR A 86 6.77 6.82 -14.46
C THR A 86 8.02 6.08 -14.97
N SER A 87 8.86 5.55 -14.07
CA SER A 87 10.09 4.86 -14.42
C SER A 87 9.86 3.54 -15.17
N ARG A 88 10.10 3.56 -16.49
CA ARG A 88 10.01 2.37 -17.35
C ARG A 88 10.87 1.20 -16.85
N ALA A 89 12.04 1.48 -16.27
CA ALA A 89 12.92 0.46 -15.73
C ALA A 89 12.28 -0.25 -14.52
N LEU A 90 11.71 0.52 -13.58
CA LEU A 90 11.06 -0.03 -12.40
C LEU A 90 9.78 -0.78 -12.74
N ILE A 91 8.99 -0.27 -13.69
CA ILE A 91 7.79 -0.94 -14.22
C ILE A 91 8.18 -2.27 -14.87
N LYS A 92 9.13 -2.25 -15.80
CA LYS A 92 9.59 -3.47 -16.51
C LYS A 92 10.15 -4.52 -15.53
N ASN A 93 10.81 -4.08 -14.46
CA ASN A 93 11.35 -4.96 -13.45
C ASN A 93 10.29 -5.44 -12.43
N GLY A 94 9.14 -4.77 -12.33
CA GLY A 94 8.11 -5.08 -11.33
C GLY A 94 8.51 -4.65 -9.92
N THR A 95 9.28 -3.56 -9.81
CA THR A 95 9.84 -3.06 -8.54
C THR A 95 9.34 -1.66 -8.19
N VAL A 96 8.43 -1.11 -8.99
CA VAL A 96 7.88 0.25 -8.81
C VAL A 96 7.21 0.43 -7.45
N VAL A 97 6.29 -0.46 -7.07
CA VAL A 97 5.59 -0.40 -5.76
C VAL A 97 6.58 -0.49 -4.60
N THR A 98 7.53 -1.43 -4.66
CA THR A 98 8.56 -1.55 -3.62
C THR A 98 9.40 -0.28 -3.49
N LYS A 99 9.76 0.37 -4.60
CA LYS A 99 10.51 1.62 -4.57
C LYS A 99 9.69 2.81 -4.09
N LEU A 100 8.42 2.86 -4.45
CA LEU A 100 7.48 3.86 -3.97
C LEU A 100 7.34 3.78 -2.45
N LEU A 101 7.02 2.58 -1.92
CA LEU A 101 6.92 2.33 -0.48
C LEU A 101 8.22 2.71 0.24
N GLN A 102 9.39 2.32 -0.28
CA GLN A 102 10.70 2.70 0.29
C GLN A 102 10.90 4.23 0.35
N SER A 103 10.36 4.96 -0.62
CA SER A 103 10.47 6.42 -0.68
C SER A 103 9.51 7.09 0.32
N CYS A 104 8.27 6.61 0.41
CA CYS A 104 7.22 7.21 1.23
C CYS A 104 7.27 6.85 2.72
N ILE A 105 7.72 5.65 3.10
CA ILE A 105 7.84 5.26 4.52
C ILE A 105 8.90 6.15 5.20
N ILE A 106 8.58 6.76 6.34
CA ILE A 106 9.51 7.66 7.04
C ILE A 106 10.73 6.91 7.58
N ASP A 107 10.50 5.82 8.31
CA ASP A 107 11.58 5.00 8.87
C ASP A 107 12.29 4.17 7.79
N LYS A 108 13.53 4.57 7.48
CA LYS A 108 14.36 3.93 6.45
C LYS A 108 15.02 2.62 6.88
N ASN A 109 14.87 2.21 8.15
CA ASN A 109 15.33 0.91 8.63
C ASN A 109 14.39 -0.23 8.23
N ILE A 110 13.17 0.09 7.80
CA ILE A 110 12.16 -0.90 7.41
C ILE A 110 12.51 -1.50 6.05
N ASN A 111 12.63 -2.83 6.02
CA ASN A 111 12.79 -3.56 4.76
C ASN A 111 11.43 -3.91 4.16
N VAL A 112 11.00 -3.12 3.18
CA VAL A 112 9.73 -3.30 2.45
C VAL A 112 9.58 -4.70 1.83
N LEU A 113 10.66 -5.37 1.44
CA LEU A 113 10.56 -6.73 0.89
C LEU A 113 10.22 -7.78 1.96
N LYS A 114 10.50 -7.51 3.23
CA LYS A 114 10.14 -8.40 4.34
C LYS A 114 8.75 -8.14 4.91
N MET A 115 8.09 -7.06 4.49
CA MET A 115 6.73 -6.74 4.91
C MET A 115 5.72 -7.73 4.32
N LEU A 116 4.69 -8.03 5.08
CA LEU A 116 3.53 -8.77 4.57
C LEU A 116 2.90 -8.04 3.39
N SER A 117 2.41 -8.79 2.42
CA SER A 117 1.66 -8.27 1.26
C SER A 117 0.47 -7.41 1.70
N GLY A 118 -0.24 -7.83 2.74
CA GLY A 118 -1.33 -7.07 3.37
C GLY A 118 -0.93 -5.67 3.85
N ASP A 119 0.13 -5.58 4.64
CA ASP A 119 0.68 -4.31 5.14
C ASP A 119 1.14 -3.41 3.98
N ARG A 120 1.78 -4.00 2.98
CA ARG A 120 2.20 -3.26 1.78
C ARG A 120 1.01 -2.73 1.01
N ASN A 121 -0.07 -3.49 0.89
CA ASN A 121 -1.29 -3.06 0.20
C ASN A 121 -1.98 -1.92 0.95
N ALA A 122 -2.05 -1.99 2.28
CA ALA A 122 -2.59 -0.92 3.13
C ALA A 122 -1.81 0.40 2.95
N LEU A 123 -0.47 0.33 3.00
CA LEU A 123 0.38 1.49 2.75
C LEU A 123 0.23 2.02 1.32
N MET A 124 0.09 1.13 0.33
CA MET A 124 -0.09 1.52 -1.06
C MET A 124 -1.40 2.30 -1.26
N VAL A 125 -2.50 1.86 -0.64
CA VAL A 125 -3.79 2.58 -0.65
C VAL A 125 -3.66 3.92 0.06
N ALA A 126 -3.03 3.98 1.23
CA ALA A 126 -2.85 5.24 1.96
C ALA A 126 -1.98 6.25 1.19
N ILE A 127 -0.90 5.80 0.54
CA ILE A 127 -0.07 6.64 -0.33
C ILE A 127 -0.89 7.18 -1.51
N ARG A 128 -1.77 6.34 -2.09
CA ARG A 128 -2.67 6.78 -3.16
C ARG A 128 -3.66 7.84 -2.69
N ILE A 129 -4.25 7.67 -1.51
CA ILE A 129 -5.20 8.63 -0.92
C ILE A 129 -4.51 9.97 -0.66
N THR A 130 -3.34 9.95 -0.01
CA THR A 130 -2.57 11.18 0.30
C THR A 130 -2.02 11.87 -0.94
N GLY A 131 -1.75 11.12 -2.02
CA GLY A 131 -1.21 11.67 -3.27
C GLY A 131 -2.24 12.27 -4.22
N TYR A 132 -3.36 11.58 -4.49
CA TYR A 132 -4.37 12.06 -5.45
C TYR A 132 -5.81 12.07 -4.94
N GLY A 133 -6.01 11.94 -3.61
CA GLY A 133 -7.33 11.96 -2.97
C GLY A 133 -7.98 10.59 -2.84
N ALA A 134 -9.03 10.52 -2.01
CA ALA A 134 -9.72 9.26 -1.69
C ALA A 134 -10.57 8.70 -2.84
N ASN A 135 -11.08 9.57 -3.72
CA ASN A 135 -11.89 9.14 -4.85
C ASN A 135 -11.02 8.50 -5.93
N TYR A 136 -11.45 7.34 -6.41
CA TYR A 136 -10.78 6.59 -7.47
C TYR A 136 -11.78 6.18 -8.55
N ASP A 137 -11.64 6.80 -9.72
CA ASP A 137 -12.45 6.48 -10.90
C ASP A 137 -11.80 5.38 -11.72
N THR A 138 -12.51 4.29 -11.96
CA THR A 138 -12.05 3.20 -12.83
C THR A 138 -13.20 2.52 -13.55
N GLU A 139 -12.87 1.93 -14.69
CA GLU A 139 -13.79 1.09 -15.43
C GLU A 139 -14.02 -0.24 -14.69
N VAL A 140 -15.29 -0.60 -14.55
CA VAL A 140 -15.74 -1.85 -13.94
C VAL A 140 -16.75 -2.48 -14.87
N GLU A 141 -16.61 -3.79 -15.09
CA GLU A 141 -17.58 -4.59 -15.83
C GLU A 141 -18.65 -5.13 -14.85
N CYS A 142 -19.91 -4.87 -15.14
CA CYS A 142 -21.02 -5.41 -14.37
C CYS A 142 -21.02 -6.95 -14.44
N PRO A 143 -21.02 -7.68 -13.31
CA PRO A 143 -20.95 -9.14 -13.30
C PRO A 143 -22.21 -9.82 -13.87
N THR A 144 -23.32 -9.09 -13.94
CA THR A 144 -24.62 -9.61 -14.38
C THR A 144 -24.86 -9.43 -15.88
N CYS A 145 -24.56 -8.24 -16.42
CA CYS A 145 -24.89 -7.88 -17.81
C CYS A 145 -23.68 -7.52 -18.68
N SER A 146 -22.46 -7.63 -18.15
CA SER A 146 -21.20 -7.30 -18.82
C SER A 146 -21.10 -5.86 -19.36
N THR A 147 -21.96 -4.95 -18.87
CA THR A 147 -21.83 -3.53 -19.21
C THR A 147 -20.65 -2.94 -18.47
N THR A 148 -19.71 -2.36 -19.19
CA THR A 148 -18.58 -1.61 -18.62
C THR A 148 -19.00 -0.16 -18.36
N GLN A 149 -18.71 0.34 -17.17
CA GLN A 149 -18.96 1.73 -16.79
C GLN A 149 -17.83 2.27 -15.91
N VAL A 150 -17.62 3.58 -15.94
CA VAL A 150 -16.72 4.25 -15.00
C VAL A 150 -17.45 4.41 -13.67
N THR A 151 -16.85 3.89 -12.59
CA THR A 151 -17.38 3.99 -11.23
C THR A 151 -16.34 4.69 -10.35
N SER A 152 -16.82 5.59 -9.48
CA SER A 152 -15.99 6.27 -8.49
C SER A 152 -16.07 5.51 -7.17
N PHE A 153 -14.93 5.02 -6.67
CA PHE A 153 -14.82 4.34 -5.38
C PHE A 153 -14.18 5.27 -4.36
N ASP A 154 -14.71 5.28 -3.13
CA ASP A 154 -14.07 5.95 -2.00
C ASP A 154 -13.11 5.00 -1.29
N LEU A 155 -11.81 5.18 -1.56
CA LEU A 155 -10.76 4.34 -0.99
C LEU A 155 -10.60 4.51 0.53
N ALA A 156 -11.06 5.63 1.11
CA ALA A 156 -10.94 5.87 2.55
C ALA A 156 -11.92 5.03 3.37
N ASN A 157 -13.00 4.53 2.75
CA ASN A 157 -14.01 3.70 3.41
C ASN A 157 -13.76 2.19 3.22
N LEU A 158 -12.68 1.80 2.55
CA LEU A 158 -12.36 0.39 2.38
C LEU A 158 -12.04 -0.26 3.74
N PRO A 159 -12.71 -1.36 4.11
CA PRO A 159 -12.46 -2.03 5.38
C PRO A 159 -11.03 -2.54 5.50
N LEU A 160 -10.48 -2.49 6.70
CA LEU A 160 -9.18 -3.06 7.01
C LEU A 160 -9.36 -4.39 7.77
N ASN A 161 -8.88 -5.46 7.16
CA ASN A 161 -8.92 -6.81 7.72
C ASN A 161 -7.65 -7.05 8.54
N ASN A 162 -7.75 -6.86 9.86
CA ASN A 162 -6.66 -7.17 10.79
C ASN A 162 -6.38 -8.67 10.88
N LEU A 163 -5.14 -9.02 11.21
CA LEU A 163 -4.73 -10.40 11.48
C LEU A 163 -5.46 -10.96 12.70
N LYS A 164 -6.35 -11.93 12.46
CA LYS A 164 -7.22 -12.55 13.49
C LYS A 164 -6.60 -13.78 14.15
N ILE A 165 -5.75 -14.51 13.42
CA ILE A 165 -5.08 -15.72 13.92
C ILE A 165 -3.71 -15.39 14.50
N ASP A 166 -3.34 -16.09 15.55
CA ASP A 166 -2.01 -15.97 16.13
C ASP A 166 -1.01 -16.89 15.41
N PRO A 167 0.24 -16.43 15.22
CA PRO A 167 1.28 -17.27 14.65
C PRO A 167 1.65 -18.41 15.60
N VAL A 168 2.23 -19.48 15.06
CA VAL A 168 2.74 -20.63 15.82
C VAL A 168 3.72 -20.18 16.90
N LEU A 169 4.54 -19.17 16.59
CA LEU A 169 5.39 -18.46 17.54
C LEU A 169 5.23 -16.94 17.37
N PRO A 170 5.11 -16.16 18.45
CA PRO A 170 5.08 -14.70 18.37
C PRO A 170 6.27 -14.14 17.60
N GLY A 171 6.01 -13.17 16.71
CA GLY A 171 7.04 -12.58 15.87
C GLY A 171 7.51 -13.47 14.71
N THR A 172 6.74 -14.50 14.37
CA THR A 172 6.98 -15.33 13.17
C THR A 172 5.79 -15.26 12.21
N ASN A 173 6.08 -15.25 10.91
CA ASN A 173 5.05 -15.38 9.87
C ASN A 173 4.85 -16.87 9.55
N GLU A 174 4.30 -17.61 10.51
CA GLU A 174 4.06 -19.05 10.39
C GLU A 174 2.77 -19.42 11.14
N PHE A 175 1.86 -20.12 10.47
CA PHE A 175 0.53 -20.49 10.93
C PHE A 175 0.25 -21.95 10.60
N SER A 176 -0.58 -22.62 11.37
CA SER A 176 -0.84 -24.06 11.21
C SER A 176 -2.30 -24.37 10.89
N VAL A 177 -2.54 -25.29 9.97
CA VAL A 177 -3.87 -25.83 9.67
C VAL A 177 -3.79 -27.33 9.39
N THR A 178 -4.79 -28.08 9.84
CA THR A 178 -4.89 -29.52 9.56
C THR A 178 -5.87 -29.77 8.42
N LEU A 179 -5.41 -30.43 7.35
CA LEU A 179 -6.21 -30.65 6.16
C LEU A 179 -7.28 -31.75 6.36
N PRO A 180 -8.50 -31.58 5.81
CA PRO A 180 -9.61 -32.45 6.14
C PRO A 180 -9.49 -33.88 5.61
N LYS A 181 -8.92 -34.10 4.43
CA LYS A 181 -8.83 -35.43 3.79
C LYS A 181 -7.51 -36.12 4.10
N THR A 182 -6.38 -35.47 3.83
CA THR A 182 -5.06 -36.07 4.08
C THR A 182 -4.69 -36.13 5.56
N LYS A 183 -5.37 -35.34 6.41
CA LYS A 183 -5.01 -35.12 7.83
C LYS A 183 -3.58 -34.61 8.02
N ALA A 184 -2.98 -34.09 6.95
CA ALA A 184 -1.66 -33.49 7.03
C ALA A 184 -1.74 -32.17 7.80
N ASN A 185 -0.80 -31.98 8.72
CA ASN A 185 -0.58 -30.72 9.39
C ASN A 185 0.31 -29.84 8.49
N VAL A 186 -0.24 -28.74 8.02
CA VAL A 186 0.44 -27.80 7.11
C VAL A 186 0.76 -26.54 7.88
N HIS A 187 2.03 -26.17 7.86
CA HIS A 187 2.47 -24.84 8.27
C HIS A 187 2.56 -23.97 7.02
N PHE A 188 1.95 -22.79 7.07
CA PHE A 188 1.94 -21.82 5.99
C PHE A 188 2.32 -20.44 6.49
N LYS A 189 2.61 -19.54 5.56
CA LYS A 189 2.89 -18.12 5.81
C LYS A 189 2.03 -17.25 4.90
N PHE A 190 1.74 -16.03 5.35
CA PHE A 190 1.26 -15.00 4.45
C PHE A 190 2.41 -14.51 3.57
N LEU A 191 2.10 -14.13 2.33
CA LEU A 191 3.14 -13.73 1.39
C LEU A 191 3.74 -12.38 1.81
N THR A 192 5.01 -12.21 1.45
CA THR A 192 5.76 -10.97 1.65
C THR A 192 6.10 -10.32 0.31
N GLY A 193 6.57 -9.07 0.35
CA GLY A 193 7.08 -8.40 -0.86
C GLY A 193 8.21 -9.18 -1.56
N ALA A 194 9.02 -9.95 -0.82
CA ALA A 194 10.03 -10.83 -1.38
C ALA A 194 9.42 -12.00 -2.16
N ASP A 195 8.35 -12.60 -1.63
CA ASP A 195 7.62 -13.70 -2.28
C ASP A 195 6.96 -13.21 -3.57
N GLU A 196 6.32 -12.04 -3.56
CA GLU A 196 5.75 -11.42 -4.76
C GLU A 196 6.82 -11.15 -5.84
N HIS A 197 7.99 -10.68 -5.41
CA HIS A 197 9.11 -10.43 -6.32
C HIS A 197 9.63 -11.73 -6.95
N GLU A 198 9.73 -12.79 -6.16
CA GLU A 198 10.12 -14.12 -6.62
C GLU A 198 9.09 -14.70 -7.61
N LEU A 199 7.79 -14.57 -7.30
CA LEU A 199 6.69 -14.98 -8.17
C LEU A 199 6.76 -14.26 -9.52
N THR A 200 6.98 -12.94 -9.49
CA THR A 200 7.11 -12.12 -10.70
C THR A 200 8.33 -12.54 -11.52
N THR A 201 9.47 -12.74 -10.87
CA THR A 201 10.73 -13.13 -11.53
C THR A 201 10.63 -14.52 -12.15
N THR A 202 10.06 -15.47 -11.42
CA THR A 202 9.86 -16.85 -11.89
C THR A 202 8.88 -16.88 -13.06
N SER A 203 7.79 -16.12 -13.00
CA SER A 203 6.83 -15.99 -14.10
C SER A 203 7.46 -15.41 -15.36
N LYS A 204 8.31 -14.37 -15.23
CA LYS A 204 9.07 -13.81 -16.37
C LYS A 204 10.05 -14.81 -16.96
N ARG A 205 10.75 -15.60 -16.13
CA ARG A 205 11.67 -16.65 -16.59
C ARG A 205 10.93 -17.74 -17.36
N LYS A 206 9.80 -18.25 -16.84
CA LYS A 206 8.97 -19.25 -17.51
C LYS A 206 8.48 -18.75 -18.87
N LYS A 207 7.96 -17.52 -18.95
CA LYS A 207 7.54 -16.88 -20.20
C LYS A 207 8.66 -16.80 -21.24
N LYS A 208 9.90 -16.48 -20.84
CA LYS A 208 11.06 -16.41 -21.74
C LYS A 208 11.45 -17.77 -22.35
N VAL A 209 11.17 -18.87 -21.66
CA VAL A 209 11.50 -20.23 -22.10
C VAL A 209 10.28 -20.88 -22.81
N GLY A 210 9.23 -20.11 -23.10
CA GLY A 210 8.03 -20.60 -23.79
C GLY A 210 7.12 -21.49 -22.94
N LEU A 211 7.42 -21.65 -21.64
CA LEU A 211 6.57 -22.35 -20.69
C LEU A 211 5.46 -21.40 -20.24
N GLN A 212 4.33 -21.44 -20.94
CA GLN A 212 3.08 -20.87 -20.43
C GLN A 212 2.45 -21.90 -19.49
N SER A 213 2.27 -21.50 -18.24
CA SER A 213 1.71 -22.36 -17.20
C SER A 213 0.76 -21.50 -16.40
N ASP A 214 -0.54 -21.70 -16.59
CA ASP A 214 -1.64 -21.05 -15.86
C ASP A 214 -1.83 -21.67 -14.46
N ASN A 215 -0.74 -22.16 -13.87
CA ASN A 215 -0.73 -22.85 -12.58
C ASN A 215 -0.71 -21.84 -11.42
N LEU A 216 -1.64 -20.90 -11.40
CA LEU A 216 -1.71 -19.83 -10.39
C LEU A 216 -1.92 -20.42 -8.99
N VAL A 217 -2.84 -21.37 -8.87
CA VAL A 217 -3.18 -22.03 -7.59
C VAL A 217 -1.98 -22.76 -7.00
N THR A 218 -1.37 -23.67 -7.75
CA THR A 218 -0.26 -24.48 -7.23
C THR A 218 0.98 -23.62 -6.98
N THR A 219 1.22 -22.59 -7.78
CA THR A 219 2.33 -21.65 -7.55
C THR A 219 2.14 -20.84 -6.26
N ARG A 220 0.92 -20.32 -5.99
CA ARG A 220 0.63 -19.59 -4.73
C ARG A 220 0.80 -20.51 -3.52
N LEU A 221 0.24 -21.72 -3.57
CA LEU A 221 0.37 -22.70 -2.49
C LEU A 221 1.82 -23.14 -2.24
N GLN A 222 2.62 -23.32 -3.28
CA GLN A 222 4.04 -23.68 -3.15
C GLN A 222 4.87 -22.59 -2.46
N GLN A 223 4.49 -21.31 -2.59
CA GLN A 223 5.15 -20.20 -1.89
C GLN A 223 4.63 -19.97 -0.48
N ALA A 224 3.33 -20.20 -0.26
CA ALA A 224 2.71 -20.05 1.05
C ALA A 224 3.09 -21.18 2.02
N ILE A 225 3.23 -22.42 1.56
CA ILE A 225 3.51 -23.57 2.44
C ILE A 225 4.98 -23.55 2.89
N VAL A 226 5.17 -23.54 4.21
CA VAL A 226 6.48 -23.59 4.89
C VAL A 226 6.87 -25.04 5.20
N SER A 227 5.94 -25.84 5.73
CA SER A 227 6.19 -27.24 6.05
C SER A 227 4.94 -28.11 5.99
N ILE A 228 5.13 -29.42 5.81
CA ILE A 228 4.07 -30.43 5.84
C ILE A 228 4.51 -31.55 6.77
N ASN A 229 3.77 -31.78 7.86
CA ASN A 229 4.12 -32.75 8.91
C ASN A 229 5.57 -32.58 9.41
N GLY A 230 6.00 -31.33 9.61
CA GLY A 230 7.35 -30.98 10.05
C GLY A 230 8.44 -31.09 8.97
N ARG A 231 8.10 -31.41 7.72
CA ARG A 231 9.06 -31.50 6.61
C ARG A 231 9.07 -30.20 5.79
N THR A 232 10.24 -29.61 5.64
CA THR A 232 10.47 -28.32 4.95
C THR A 232 11.09 -28.46 3.55
N ASP A 233 11.31 -29.69 3.08
CA ASP A 233 11.90 -29.94 1.76
C ASP A 233 11.01 -29.40 0.63
N ARG A 234 11.55 -28.48 -0.17
CA ARG A 234 10.79 -27.80 -1.24
C ARG A 234 10.32 -28.76 -2.33
N THR A 235 11.07 -29.83 -2.60
CA THR A 235 10.69 -30.84 -3.60
C THR A 235 9.48 -31.64 -3.11
N LEU A 236 9.48 -32.02 -1.82
CA LEU A 236 8.37 -32.68 -1.16
C LEU A 236 7.13 -31.79 -1.13
N ILE A 237 7.27 -30.52 -0.76
CA ILE A 237 6.18 -29.54 -0.76
C ILE A 237 5.58 -29.40 -2.15
N SER A 238 6.43 -29.24 -3.18
CA SER A 238 5.97 -29.12 -4.56
C SER A 238 5.22 -30.38 -5.02
N LYS A 239 5.74 -31.57 -4.71
CA LYS A 239 5.05 -32.84 -5.00
C LYS A 239 3.73 -32.95 -4.26
N PHE A 240 3.67 -32.57 -2.99
CA PHE A 240 2.46 -32.59 -2.20
C PHE A 240 1.40 -31.67 -2.80
N VAL A 241 1.74 -30.42 -3.11
CA VAL A 241 0.82 -29.46 -3.73
C VAL A 241 0.26 -29.97 -5.06
N THR A 242 1.10 -30.59 -5.90
CA THR A 242 0.67 -31.12 -7.20
C THR A 242 -0.27 -32.32 -7.07
N HIS A 243 -0.13 -33.15 -6.04
CA HIS A 243 -0.95 -34.35 -5.81
C HIS A 243 -2.00 -34.18 -4.72
N MET A 244 -2.16 -32.96 -4.18
CA MET A 244 -3.08 -32.66 -3.09
C MET A 244 -4.52 -32.89 -3.55
N PRO A 245 -5.37 -33.58 -2.76
CA PRO A 245 -6.78 -33.67 -3.09
C PRO A 245 -7.43 -32.29 -3.23
N ALA A 246 -8.35 -32.14 -4.20
CA ALA A 246 -9.00 -30.86 -4.48
C ALA A 246 -9.68 -30.23 -3.24
N ILE A 247 -10.29 -31.06 -2.39
CA ILE A 247 -10.94 -30.60 -1.14
C ILE A 247 -9.93 -30.00 -0.15
N ASP A 248 -8.74 -30.57 -0.05
CA ASP A 248 -7.67 -30.07 0.83
C ASP A 248 -7.12 -28.76 0.28
N SER A 249 -6.91 -28.69 -1.05
CA SER A 249 -6.47 -27.47 -1.73
C SER A 249 -7.47 -26.33 -1.56
N LEU A 250 -8.77 -26.60 -1.75
CA LEU A 250 -9.83 -25.62 -1.53
C LEU A 250 -9.87 -25.15 -0.07
N THR A 251 -9.83 -26.08 0.88
CA THR A 251 -9.88 -25.76 2.32
C THR A 251 -8.67 -24.91 2.73
N LEU A 252 -7.47 -25.27 2.29
CA LEU A 252 -6.26 -24.51 2.59
C LEU A 252 -6.31 -23.11 1.99
N ARG A 253 -6.77 -22.96 0.73
CA ARG A 253 -6.90 -21.65 0.10
C ARG A 253 -7.89 -20.76 0.84
N ASN A 254 -9.09 -21.24 1.11
CA ASN A 254 -10.10 -20.47 1.83
C ASN A 254 -9.58 -20.11 3.24
N TYR A 255 -8.93 -21.03 3.94
CA TYR A 255 -8.37 -20.73 5.25
C TYR A 255 -7.29 -19.64 5.20
N ILE A 256 -6.43 -19.63 4.18
CA ILE A 256 -5.45 -18.57 3.97
C ILE A 256 -6.17 -17.26 3.65
N ASP A 257 -7.07 -17.26 2.67
CA ASP A 257 -7.77 -16.06 2.20
C ASP A 257 -8.62 -15.40 3.32
N ASP A 258 -9.36 -16.19 4.10
CA ASP A 258 -10.21 -15.72 5.21
C ASP A 258 -9.42 -15.08 6.37
N ASN A 259 -8.14 -15.41 6.49
CA ASN A 259 -7.26 -14.95 7.56
C ASN A 259 -6.13 -14.03 7.07
N GLU A 260 -6.05 -13.76 5.78
CA GLU A 260 -5.02 -12.90 5.20
C GLU A 260 -5.25 -11.45 5.65
N PRO A 261 -4.32 -10.86 6.40
CA PRO A 261 -4.47 -9.47 6.80
C PRO A 261 -4.29 -8.56 5.59
N GLY A 262 -5.06 -7.49 5.49
CA GLY A 262 -4.98 -6.57 4.34
C GLY A 262 -6.09 -5.52 4.31
N VAL A 263 -6.20 -4.85 3.18
CA VAL A 263 -7.36 -3.99 2.86
C VAL A 263 -8.36 -4.83 2.08
N ASP A 264 -9.61 -4.80 2.50
CA ASP A 264 -10.72 -5.34 1.72
C ASP A 264 -10.97 -4.44 0.53
N MET A 265 -10.63 -4.94 -0.67
CA MET A 265 -10.80 -4.19 -1.90
C MET A 265 -12.18 -4.40 -2.51
N ASN A 266 -13.15 -4.94 -1.78
CA ASN A 266 -14.52 -5.05 -2.24
C ASN A 266 -15.31 -3.77 -1.93
N ALA A 267 -16.12 -3.33 -2.89
CA ALA A 267 -16.95 -2.15 -2.75
C ALA A 267 -18.31 -2.36 -3.43
N GLU A 268 -19.32 -1.65 -2.93
CA GLU A 268 -20.65 -1.62 -3.54
C GLU A 268 -20.58 -0.94 -4.92
N PHE A 269 -21.23 -1.57 -5.89
CA PHE A 269 -21.32 -1.10 -7.25
C PHE A 269 -22.76 -1.22 -7.73
N THR A 270 -23.29 -0.15 -8.31
CA THR A 270 -24.62 -0.14 -8.94
C THR A 270 -24.47 0.02 -10.44
N CYS A 271 -25.05 -0.91 -11.20
CA CYS A 271 -25.01 -0.86 -12.66
C CYS A 271 -25.86 0.31 -13.21
N THR A 272 -25.28 1.16 -14.05
CA THR A 272 -25.97 2.27 -14.72
C THR A 272 -26.81 1.83 -15.91
N ASN A 273 -26.69 0.57 -16.35
CA ASN A 273 -27.56 0.03 -17.39
C ASN A 273 -28.98 -0.10 -16.83
N ILE A 274 -29.91 0.67 -17.38
CA ILE A 274 -31.31 0.74 -16.94
C ILE A 274 -32.01 -0.63 -16.98
N GLU A 275 -31.64 -1.51 -17.91
CA GLU A 275 -32.23 -2.85 -18.01
C GLU A 275 -31.70 -3.82 -16.95
N CYS A 276 -30.56 -3.51 -16.33
CA CYS A 276 -29.95 -4.30 -15.27
C CYS A 276 -30.23 -3.70 -13.88
N GLY A 277 -29.78 -2.48 -13.63
CA GLY A 277 -29.96 -1.77 -12.35
C GLY A 277 -29.42 -2.47 -11.10
N GLU A 278 -28.72 -3.59 -11.26
CA GLU A 278 -28.28 -4.46 -10.17
C GLU A 278 -27.24 -3.75 -9.30
N THR A 279 -27.37 -3.93 -7.99
CA THR A 279 -26.35 -3.53 -7.02
C THR A 279 -25.64 -4.77 -6.52
N SER A 280 -24.32 -4.79 -6.64
CA SER A 280 -23.48 -5.94 -6.33
C SER A 280 -22.18 -5.48 -5.68
N GLU A 281 -21.54 -6.38 -4.95
CA GLU A 281 -20.20 -6.16 -4.42
C GLU A 281 -19.16 -6.58 -5.47
N VAL A 282 -18.27 -5.66 -5.82
CA VAL A 282 -17.22 -5.89 -6.83
C VAL A 282 -15.86 -5.54 -6.25
N GLY A 283 -14.83 -6.25 -6.72
CA GLY A 283 -13.45 -5.91 -6.38
C GLY A 283 -13.02 -4.64 -7.11
N VAL A 284 -12.57 -3.63 -6.37
CA VAL A 284 -11.97 -2.40 -6.87
C VAL A 284 -10.71 -2.74 -7.69
N PRO A 285 -10.71 -2.48 -9.01
CA PRO A 285 -9.58 -2.81 -9.86
C PRO A 285 -8.33 -2.00 -9.49
N LEU A 286 -7.22 -2.65 -9.19
CA LEU A 286 -5.92 -2.00 -9.06
C LEU A 286 -5.24 -1.85 -10.43
N GLY A 287 -5.87 -1.09 -11.31
CA GLY A 287 -5.46 -0.91 -12.70
C GLY A 287 -4.33 0.09 -12.89
N VAL A 288 -3.97 0.32 -14.17
CA VAL A 288 -3.00 1.37 -14.55
C VAL A 288 -3.50 2.75 -14.11
N THR A 289 -4.80 2.97 -13.99
CA THR A 289 -5.33 4.26 -13.54
C THR A 289 -5.15 4.51 -12.04
N PHE A 290 -4.79 3.47 -11.25
CA PHE A 290 -4.68 3.60 -9.81
C PHE A 290 -3.63 4.63 -9.42
N PHE A 291 -2.38 4.50 -9.90
CA PHE A 291 -1.33 5.51 -9.70
C PHE A 291 -1.12 6.45 -10.89
N TRP A 292 -1.91 6.32 -11.96
CA TRP A 292 -1.81 7.17 -13.14
C TRP A 292 -3.18 7.70 -13.56
N PRO A 293 -3.85 8.49 -12.71
CA PRO A 293 -5.07 9.18 -13.11
C PRO A 293 -4.72 10.14 -14.24
N ASN A 294 -5.34 9.98 -15.41
CA ASN A 294 -5.19 10.81 -16.61
C ASN A 294 -4.09 10.43 -17.64
N VAL A 295 -3.54 9.22 -17.62
CA VAL A 295 -2.84 8.73 -18.84
C VAL A 295 -3.90 8.33 -19.86
N LYS A 296 -4.28 9.29 -20.71
CA LYS A 296 -4.98 9.04 -21.99
C LYS A 296 -3.98 8.68 -23.07
#